data_AF-A0A2X4U9A5-F1
#
_entry.id   AF-A0A2X4U9A5-F1
#
_cell.length_a   1.000
_cell.length_b   1.000
_cell.length_c   1.000
_cell.angle_alpha   90.00
_cell.angle_beta   90.00
_cell.angle_gamma   90.00
#
_symmetry.space_group_name_H-M   'P 1'
#
loop_
_entity.id
_entity.type
_entity.pdbx_description
1 polymer ?
#
loop_
_entity_poly.entity_id
_entity_poly.type
_entity_poly.pdbx_seq_one_letter_code
_entity_poly.pdbx_strand_id
1 'polypeptide(L)'
;MTQSTPLQRLLNIMKTLRDPQNGCPWDRKQTFATIAPYTLEETYEVLDAIERQDYADLRDELGDLLFQVVFYAQMGQEQGLFDFDEVCNAISDKLERRHPHIFGDADAAG
;
A
#
# COMPACT_ATOMS: atom_id res chain seq x y z
N MET A 1 -5.96 -2.08 -26.01
CA MET A 1 -6.43 -1.97 -24.62
C MET A 1 -5.26 -2.34 -23.74
N THR A 2 -4.60 -1.37 -23.14
CA THR A 2 -3.47 -1.61 -22.23
C THR A 2 -4.03 -2.33 -20.99
N GLN A 3 -3.50 -3.50 -20.68
CA GLN A 3 -3.91 -4.21 -19.47
C GLN A 3 -3.42 -3.44 -18.25
N SER A 4 -4.30 -3.20 -17.27
CA SER A 4 -3.94 -2.58 -16.00
C SER A 4 -2.93 -3.46 -15.27
N THR A 5 -1.89 -2.85 -14.69
CA THR A 5 -0.95 -3.56 -13.83
C THR A 5 -1.68 -4.16 -12.61
N PRO A 6 -1.15 -5.22 -11.97
CA PRO A 6 -1.76 -5.77 -10.76
C PRO A 6 -1.98 -4.71 -9.66
N LEU A 7 -1.04 -3.79 -9.50
CA LEU A 7 -1.15 -2.67 -8.56
C LEU A 7 -2.27 -1.70 -8.97
N GLN A 8 -2.35 -1.30 -10.25
CA GLN A 8 -3.43 -0.45 -10.73
C GLN A 8 -4.80 -1.12 -10.53
N ARG A 9 -4.88 -2.44 -10.69
CA ARG A 9 -6.10 -3.20 -10.39
C ARG A 9 -6.49 -3.07 -8.92
N LEU A 10 -5.54 -3.22 -7.99
CA LEU A 10 -5.79 -3.08 -6.55
C LEU A 10 -6.26 -1.66 -6.18
N LEU A 11 -5.58 -0.63 -6.69
CA LEU A 11 -5.99 0.77 -6.48
C LEU A 11 -7.40 1.05 -7.02
N ASN A 12 -7.73 0.51 -8.19
CA ASN A 12 -9.06 0.65 -8.77
C ASN A 12 -10.14 -0.09 -7.96
N ILE A 13 -9.82 -1.26 -7.41
CA ILE A 13 -10.72 -1.99 -6.49
C ILE A 13 -10.99 -1.12 -5.26
N MET A 14 -9.95 -0.60 -4.61
CA MET A 14 -10.11 0.26 -3.42
C MET A 14 -10.97 1.50 -3.72
N LYS A 15 -10.71 2.18 -4.83
CA LYS A 15 -11.52 3.31 -5.28
C LYS A 15 -12.99 2.93 -5.49
N THR A 16 -13.24 1.74 -6.04
CA THR A 16 -14.61 1.22 -6.22
C THR A 16 -15.27 0.90 -4.88
N LEU A 17 -14.56 0.25 -3.96
CA LEU A 17 -15.05 -0.09 -2.63
C LEU A 17 -15.41 1.15 -1.82
N ARG A 18 -14.64 2.23 -1.97
CA ARG A 18 -14.87 3.49 -1.25
C ARG A 18 -15.68 4.54 -2.02
N ASP A 19 -16.22 4.20 -3.19
CA ASP A 19 -17.03 5.11 -3.98
C ASP A 19 -18.20 5.70 -3.14
N PRO A 20 -18.39 7.03 -3.08
CA PRO A 20 -19.39 7.65 -2.21
C PRO A 20 -20.84 7.29 -2.51
N GLN A 21 -21.15 6.74 -3.68
CA GLN A 21 -22.52 6.41 -4.07
C GLN A 21 -22.73 4.89 -4.09
N ASN A 22 -21.80 4.17 -4.71
CA ASN A 22 -21.94 2.75 -5.03
C ASN A 22 -20.96 1.85 -4.26
N GLY A 23 -20.10 2.43 -3.41
CA GLY A 23 -19.11 1.69 -2.64
C GLY A 23 -19.72 0.83 -1.53
N CYS A 24 -18.91 -0.08 -1.02
CA CYS A 24 -19.25 -0.94 0.10
C CYS A 24 -19.56 -0.10 1.37
N PRO A 25 -20.72 -0.33 2.04
CA PRO A 25 -21.10 0.44 3.22
C PRO A 25 -20.12 0.34 4.39
N TRP A 26 -19.40 -0.78 4.52
CA TRP A 26 -18.40 -0.96 5.57
C TRP A 26 -17.14 -0.16 5.26
N ASP A 27 -16.59 -0.31 4.04
CA ASP A 27 -15.36 0.37 3.63
C ASP A 27 -15.52 1.89 3.75
N ARG A 28 -16.60 2.45 3.21
CA ARG A 28 -16.88 3.88 3.24
C ARG A 28 -16.95 4.50 4.65
N LYS A 29 -17.28 3.72 5.68
CA LYS A 29 -17.38 4.20 7.07
C LYS A 29 -16.03 4.20 7.79
N GLN A 30 -15.01 3.56 7.21
CA GLN A 30 -13.71 3.47 7.82
C GLN A 30 -12.98 4.81 7.81
N THR A 31 -12.14 4.98 8.82
CA THR A 31 -11.26 6.14 9.05
C THR A 31 -9.85 5.62 9.34
N PHE A 32 -8.85 6.52 9.36
CA PHE A 32 -7.49 6.16 9.78
C PHE A 32 -7.47 5.41 11.12
N ALA A 33 -8.27 5.86 12.09
CA ALA A 33 -8.31 5.28 13.42
C ALA A 33 -8.96 3.89 13.45
N THR A 34 -9.97 3.63 12.61
CA THR A 34 -10.66 2.33 12.60
C THR A 34 -9.87 1.26 11.85
N ILE A 35 -9.00 1.65 10.91
CA ILE A 35 -8.13 0.70 10.18
C ILE A 35 -6.85 0.34 10.97
N ALA A 36 -6.39 1.22 11.86
CA ALA A 36 -5.18 1.01 12.67
C ALA A 36 -5.10 -0.35 13.40
N PRO A 37 -6.14 -0.84 14.12
CA PRO A 37 -6.07 -2.14 14.77
C PRO A 37 -5.91 -3.30 13.78
N TYR A 38 -6.61 -3.27 12.64
CA TYR A 38 -6.46 -4.29 11.60
C TYR A 38 -5.03 -4.31 11.05
N THR A 39 -4.44 -3.14 10.79
CA THR A 39 -3.02 -3.08 10.36
C THR A 39 -2.06 -3.75 11.33
N LEU A 40 -2.34 -3.66 12.64
CA LEU A 40 -1.54 -4.35 13.66
C LEU A 40 -1.75 -5.86 13.61
N GLU A 41 -2.99 -6.33 13.43
CA GLU A 41 -3.34 -7.75 13.28
C GLU A 41 -2.62 -8.36 12.06
N GLU A 42 -2.75 -7.76 10.87
CA GLU A 42 -2.07 -8.24 9.64
C GLU A 42 -0.55 -8.29 9.80
N THR A 43 0.02 -7.36 10.57
CA THR A 43 1.46 -7.37 10.85
C THR A 43 1.85 -8.59 11.69
N TYR A 44 1.03 -8.98 12.68
CA TYR A 44 1.27 -10.20 13.45
C TYR A 44 1.10 -11.46 12.59
N GLU A 45 0.13 -11.48 11.68
CA GLU A 45 -0.09 -12.62 10.77
C GLU A 45 1.07 -12.80 9.78
N VAL A 46 1.61 -11.70 9.21
CA VAL A 46 2.85 -11.73 8.43
C VAL A 46 4.02 -12.32 9.24
N LEU A 47 4.18 -11.91 10.50
CA LEU A 47 5.27 -12.41 11.36
C LEU A 47 5.10 -13.90 11.69
N ASP A 48 3.88 -14.34 11.99
CA ASP A 48 3.55 -15.75 12.25
C ASP A 48 3.81 -16.63 11.01
N ALA A 49 3.39 -16.18 9.82
CA ALA A 49 3.65 -16.88 8.57
C ALA A 49 5.16 -17.04 8.30
N ILE A 50 5.97 -16.02 8.61
CA ILE A 50 7.43 -16.08 8.53
C ILE A 50 7.99 -17.11 9.52
N GLU A 51 7.53 -17.08 10.78
CA GLU A 51 7.99 -18.00 11.83
C GLU A 51 7.70 -19.46 11.48
N ARG A 52 6.51 -19.72 10.91
CA ARG A 52 6.11 -21.04 10.43
C ARG A 52 6.76 -21.45 9.10
N GLN A 53 7.49 -20.55 8.44
CA GLN A 53 8.03 -20.74 7.08
C GLN A 53 6.94 -21.12 6.06
N ASP A 54 5.72 -20.62 6.26
CA ASP A 54 4.60 -20.86 5.36
C ASP A 54 4.55 -19.76 4.30
N TYR A 55 5.24 -19.99 3.18
CA TYR A 55 5.37 -18.99 2.11
C TYR A 55 4.09 -18.79 1.30
N ALA A 56 3.16 -19.74 1.35
CA ALA A 56 1.86 -19.56 0.70
C ALA A 56 1.03 -18.56 1.50
N ASP A 57 0.99 -18.76 2.82
CA ASP A 57 0.31 -17.88 3.76
C ASP A 57 0.97 -16.50 3.79
N LEU A 58 2.30 -16.43 3.86
CA LEU A 58 3.05 -15.18 3.83
C LEU A 58 2.72 -14.31 2.62
N ARG A 59 2.49 -14.92 1.45
CA ARG A 59 2.11 -14.17 0.24
C ARG A 59 0.73 -13.52 0.42
N ASP A 60 -0.20 -14.24 1.02
CA ASP A 60 -1.57 -13.80 1.20
C ASP A 60 -1.60 -12.69 2.28
N GLU A 61 -0.91 -12.88 3.41
CA GLU A 61 -0.77 -11.87 4.48
C GLU A 61 -0.04 -10.59 4.05
N LEU A 62 0.99 -10.71 3.20
CA LEU A 62 1.63 -9.52 2.59
C LEU A 62 0.66 -8.77 1.66
N GLY A 63 -0.28 -9.48 1.05
CA GLY A 63 -1.37 -8.91 0.27
C GLY A 63 -2.32 -8.09 1.13
N ASP A 64 -2.72 -8.62 2.28
CA ASP A 64 -3.63 -7.95 3.21
C ASP A 64 -2.96 -6.75 3.88
N LEU A 65 -1.69 -6.86 4.27
CA LEU A 65 -0.91 -5.72 4.75
C LEU A 65 -0.76 -4.63 3.67
N LEU A 66 -0.52 -5.00 2.41
CA LEU A 66 -0.49 -4.04 1.30
C LEU A 66 -1.86 -3.38 1.09
N PHE A 67 -2.95 -4.15 1.23
CA PHE A 67 -4.31 -3.63 1.16
C PHE A 67 -4.55 -2.54 2.22
N GLN A 68 -4.06 -2.70 3.46
CA GLN A 68 -4.14 -1.65 4.48
C GLN A 68 -3.44 -0.35 4.05
N VAL A 69 -2.25 -0.43 3.45
CA VAL A 69 -1.53 0.75 2.91
C VAL A 69 -2.33 1.45 1.82
N VAL A 70 -2.89 0.69 0.88
CA VAL A 70 -3.76 1.21 -0.19
C VAL A 70 -5.02 1.86 0.40
N PHE A 71 -5.58 1.29 1.46
CA PHE A 71 -6.74 1.85 2.16
C PHE A 71 -6.43 3.23 2.75
N TYR A 72 -5.30 3.36 3.45
CA TYR A 72 -4.85 4.65 3.99
C TYR A 72 -4.58 5.68 2.90
N ALA A 73 -3.93 5.27 1.79
CA ALA A 73 -3.68 6.16 0.66
C ALA A 73 -4.99 6.66 0.02
N GLN A 74 -5.98 5.79 -0.15
CA GLN A 74 -7.30 6.18 -0.67
C GLN A 74 -8.00 7.17 0.27
N MET A 75 -7.98 6.94 1.59
CA MET A 75 -8.54 7.89 2.57
C MET A 75 -7.78 9.23 2.61
N GLY A 76 -6.46 9.20 2.44
CA GLY A 76 -5.61 10.39 2.32
C GLY A 76 -5.98 11.20 1.09
N GLN A 77 -6.19 10.52 -0.04
CA GLN A 77 -6.55 11.16 -1.30
C GLN A 77 -7.94 11.79 -1.22
N GLU A 78 -8.92 11.09 -0.63
CA GLU A 78 -10.28 11.61 -0.38
C GLU A 78 -10.27 12.89 0.47
N GLN A 79 -9.27 13.06 1.33
CA GLN A 79 -9.11 14.23 2.20
C GLN A 79 -8.14 15.28 1.63
N GLY A 80 -7.56 15.05 0.44
CA GLY A 80 -6.57 15.94 -0.17
C GLY A 80 -5.26 16.06 0.62
N LEU A 81 -4.90 15.02 1.38
CA LEU A 81 -3.70 15.00 2.24
C LEU A 81 -2.47 14.44 1.53
N PHE A 82 -2.64 13.28 0.89
CA PHE A 82 -1.64 12.58 0.07
C PHE A 82 -2.32 11.44 -0.70
N ASP A 83 -1.74 10.97 -1.79
CA ASP A 83 -2.16 9.75 -2.48
C ASP A 83 -1.12 8.60 -2.43
N PHE A 84 -1.42 7.50 -3.12
CA PHE A 84 -0.54 6.32 -3.13
C PHE A 84 0.80 6.60 -3.81
N ASP A 85 0.81 7.40 -4.87
CA ASP A 85 2.04 7.72 -5.61
C ASP A 85 2.94 8.61 -4.74
N GLU A 86 2.38 9.56 -3.99
CA GLU A 86 3.12 10.36 -3.02
C GLU A 86 3.76 9.50 -1.91
N VAL A 87 3.05 8.48 -1.41
CA VAL A 87 3.63 7.52 -0.45
C VAL A 87 4.80 6.76 -1.06
N CYS A 88 4.66 6.24 -2.29
CA CYS A 88 5.71 5.52 -3.00
C CYS A 88 6.93 6.40 -3.33
N ASN A 89 6.71 7.63 -3.78
CA ASN A 89 7.79 8.57 -4.07
C ASN A 89 8.55 8.93 -2.80
N ALA A 90 7.85 9.22 -1.70
CA ALA A 90 8.48 9.58 -0.44
C ALA A 90 9.40 8.48 0.11
N ILE A 91 9.03 7.19 -0.01
CA ILE A 91 9.90 6.09 0.39
C ILE A 91 11.04 5.86 -0.62
N SER A 92 10.77 5.97 -1.92
CA SER A 92 11.78 5.80 -2.97
C SER A 92 12.91 6.82 -2.86
N ASP A 93 12.57 8.12 -2.82
CA ASP A 93 13.52 9.22 -2.65
C ASP A 93 14.36 9.05 -1.38
N LYS A 94 13.73 8.59 -0.30
CA LYS A 94 14.39 8.33 0.98
C LYS A 94 15.38 7.17 0.88
N LEU A 95 15.05 6.11 0.15
CA LEU A 95 15.91 4.95 -0.03
C LEU A 95 17.09 5.27 -0.96
N GLU A 96 16.85 5.93 -2.09
CA GLU A 96 17.91 6.33 -3.03
C GLU A 96 18.94 7.24 -2.36
N ARG A 97 18.46 8.28 -1.65
CA ARG A 97 19.33 9.20 -0.90
C ARG A 97 20.12 8.53 0.22
N ARG A 98 19.60 7.44 0.81
CA ARG A 98 20.29 6.69 1.88
C ARG A 98 21.28 5.65 1.36
N HIS A 99 21.25 5.33 0.06
CA HIS A 99 22.13 4.35 -0.56
C HIS A 99 22.87 4.94 -1.77
N PRO A 100 23.62 6.05 -1.60
CA PRO A 100 24.33 6.70 -2.71
C PRO A 100 25.38 5.79 -3.36
N HIS A 101 25.90 4.80 -2.64
CA HIS A 101 26.84 3.80 -3.18
C HIS A 101 26.18 2.82 -4.18
N ILE A 102 24.84 2.74 -4.21
CA ILE A 102 24.09 1.93 -5.16
C ILE A 102 23.52 2.82 -6.28
N PHE A 103 23.02 4.02 -5.94
CA PHE A 103 22.24 4.86 -6.86
C PHE A 103 22.96 6.14 -7.33
N GLY A 104 24.15 6.45 -6.81
CA GLY A 104 24.84 7.73 -7.04
C GLY A 104 25.61 7.87 -8.35
N ASP A 105 25.69 6.83 -9.18
CA ASP A 105 26.45 6.86 -10.44
C ASP A 105 25.64 7.31 -11.67
N ALA A 106 24.39 7.75 -11.51
CA ALA A 106 23.56 8.15 -12.65
C ALA A 106 23.93 9.53 -13.26
N ASP A 107 24.66 10.39 -12.53
CA ASP A 107 24.98 11.77 -12.94
C ASP A 107 26.49 12.05 -13.14
N ALA A 108 27.35 11.03 -13.07
CA ALA A 108 28.80 11.20 -13.27
C ALA A 108 29.30 10.89 -14.70
N ALA A 109 28.40 10.52 -15.61
CA ALA A 109 28.71 10.26 -17.01
C ALA A 109 27.67 10.93 -17.93
N GLY A 110 27.81 12.24 -18.13
CA GLY A 110 27.00 13.02 -19.09
C GLY A 110 27.21 14.51 -18.99
#